data_AF-A0A9E3BL69-F1
#
_entry.id   AF-A0A9E3BL69-F1
#
_cell.length_a   1.000
_cell.length_b   1.000
_cell.length_c   1.000
_cell.angle_alpha   90.00
_cell.angle_beta   90.00
_cell.angle_gamma   90.00
#
_symmetry.space_group_name_H-M   'P 1'
#
loop_
_entity.id
_entity.type
_entity.pdbx_description
1 polymer ?
#
loop_
_entity_poly.entity_id
_entity_poly.type
_entity_poly.pdbx_seq_one_letter_code
_entity_poly.pdbx_strand_id
1 'polypeptide(L)'
;MLTHPTTDRLRELGLAGMARALEEQRRHPDAAELSFEDRLAMLVERETLERDSKRLAARLRFAGLRQQATPEDVDHRAARGLDRALFQRLTTGEWIERHQDLLVTGPTGTGKTWLSCALGHRACRDNRSVLYQRVPRLLEALGLARGDGRYARMLKSLARVQLLILDDWAITPLNAEQRRDLMELIDDRHDRASTIVTSQVPVEHWHEHIGKPNTSSCP
;
A
#
# COMPACT_ATOMS: atom_id res chain seq x y z
N MET A 1 -4.55 22.04 -44.27
CA MET A 1 -5.74 21.56 -43.52
C MET A 1 -5.39 21.55 -42.04
N LEU A 2 -6.13 22.30 -41.23
CA LEU A 2 -5.88 22.52 -39.80
C LEU A 2 -6.08 21.20 -39.01
N THR A 3 -4.99 20.52 -38.70
CA THR A 3 -4.91 19.50 -37.65
C THR A 3 -5.04 20.18 -36.28
N HIS A 4 -6.01 19.96 -35.40
CA HIS A 4 -7.32 19.31 -35.48
C HIS A 4 -8.11 19.75 -34.23
N PRO A 5 -9.21 20.51 -34.34
CA PRO A 5 -9.98 21.00 -33.18
C PRO A 5 -10.41 19.87 -32.23
N THR A 6 -10.62 18.65 -32.74
CA THR A 6 -10.93 17.47 -31.93
C THR A 6 -9.79 17.05 -31.01
N THR A 7 -8.54 17.07 -31.46
CA THR A 7 -7.39 16.65 -30.64
C THR A 7 -7.16 17.63 -29.49
N ASP A 8 -7.28 18.93 -29.76
CA ASP A 8 -7.20 19.96 -28.73
C ASP A 8 -8.37 19.87 -27.74
N ARG A 9 -9.59 19.62 -28.25
CA ARG A 9 -10.76 19.42 -27.40
C ARG A 9 -10.64 18.19 -26.50
N LEU A 10 -10.05 17.09 -26.99
CA LEU A 10 -9.75 15.91 -26.16
C LEU A 10 -8.80 16.26 -25.02
N ARG A 11 -7.76 17.07 -25.27
CA ARG A 11 -6.85 17.54 -24.21
C ARG A 11 -7.56 18.42 -23.18
N GLU A 12 -8.41 19.35 -23.63
CA GLU A 12 -9.22 20.21 -22.75
C GLU A 12 -10.18 19.40 -21.85
N LEU A 13 -10.70 18.27 -22.35
CA LEU A 13 -11.54 17.34 -21.59
C LEU A 13 -10.73 16.41 -20.66
N GLY A 14 -9.40 16.51 -20.64
CA GLY A 14 -8.53 15.64 -19.86
C GLY A 14 -8.40 14.21 -20.43
N LEU A 15 -8.69 14.03 -21.73
CA LEU A 15 -8.58 12.78 -22.47
C LEU A 15 -7.25 12.72 -23.25
N ALA A 16 -6.15 12.92 -22.53
CA ALA A 16 -4.82 13.06 -23.12
C ALA A 16 -4.33 11.79 -23.84
N GLY A 17 -4.72 10.61 -23.35
CA GLY A 17 -4.41 9.33 -23.97
C GLY A 17 -5.19 9.11 -25.26
N MET A 18 -6.49 9.46 -25.29
CA MET A 18 -7.26 9.45 -26.53
C MET A 18 -6.66 10.41 -27.57
N ALA A 19 -6.26 11.62 -27.13
CA ALA A 19 -5.66 12.61 -28.02
C ALA A 19 -4.37 12.09 -28.68
N ARG A 20 -3.51 11.41 -27.91
CA ARG A 20 -2.27 10.79 -28.42
C ARG A 20 -2.56 9.61 -29.34
N ALA A 21 -3.45 8.71 -28.95
CA ALA A 21 -3.85 7.57 -29.79
C ALA A 21 -4.45 8.03 -31.12
N LEU A 22 -5.23 9.11 -31.12
CA LEU A 22 -5.78 9.70 -32.34
C LEU A 22 -4.70 10.29 -33.26
N GLU A 23 -3.66 10.93 -32.69
CA GLU A 23 -2.50 11.39 -33.46
C GLU A 23 -1.68 10.22 -34.02
N GLU A 24 -1.49 9.16 -33.23
CA GLU A 24 -0.79 7.93 -33.65
C GLU A 24 -1.53 7.26 -34.82
N GLN A 25 -2.84 7.03 -34.71
CA GLN A 25 -3.63 6.43 -35.79
C GLN A 25 -3.56 7.24 -37.09
N ARG A 26 -3.51 8.57 -37.03
CA ARG A 26 -3.36 9.42 -38.23
C ARG A 26 -2.02 9.26 -38.93
N ARG A 27 -0.97 8.87 -38.19
CA ARG A 27 0.38 8.66 -38.72
C ARG A 27 0.58 7.25 -39.27
N HIS A 28 -0.31 6.31 -38.96
CA HIS A 28 -0.22 4.91 -39.38
C HIS A 28 -1.31 4.58 -40.42
N PRO A 29 -0.95 4.42 -41.71
CA PRO A 29 -1.91 4.10 -42.78
C PRO A 29 -2.72 2.83 -42.50
N ASP A 30 -2.10 1.82 -41.89
CA ASP A 30 -2.71 0.53 -41.55
C ASP A 30 -3.87 0.67 -40.57
N ALA A 31 -3.92 1.76 -39.79
CA ALA A 31 -5.06 2.04 -38.91
C ALA A 31 -6.36 2.24 -39.72
N ALA A 32 -6.27 2.64 -41.00
CA ALA A 32 -7.43 2.78 -41.87
C ALA A 32 -8.06 1.44 -42.29
N GLU A 33 -7.33 0.32 -42.15
CA GLU A 33 -7.85 -1.03 -42.41
C GLU A 33 -8.75 -1.54 -41.26
N LEU A 34 -8.63 -0.93 -40.08
CA LEU A 34 -9.47 -1.23 -38.92
C LEU A 34 -10.84 -0.57 -39.02
N SER A 35 -11.85 -1.24 -38.47
CA SER A 35 -13.18 -0.66 -38.36
C SER A 35 -13.16 0.62 -37.50
N PHE A 36 -14.20 1.45 -37.63
CA PHE A 36 -14.35 2.61 -36.76
C PHE A 36 -14.41 2.21 -35.28
N GLU A 37 -15.12 1.12 -34.96
CA GLU A 37 -15.28 0.63 -33.60
C GLU A 37 -13.94 0.18 -33.00
N ASP A 38 -13.13 -0.56 -33.77
CA ASP A 38 -11.79 -1.00 -33.33
C ASP A 38 -10.87 0.20 -33.06
N ARG A 39 -10.87 1.17 -33.97
CA ARG A 39 -10.08 2.39 -33.78
C ARG A 39 -10.52 3.16 -32.54
N LEU A 40 -11.83 3.30 -32.34
CA LEU A 40 -12.38 3.98 -31.16
C LEU A 40 -12.02 3.21 -29.88
N ALA A 41 -12.11 1.87 -29.89
CA ALA A 41 -11.73 1.02 -28.78
C ALA A 41 -10.26 1.24 -28.39
N MET A 42 -9.34 1.28 -29.36
CA MET A 42 -7.92 1.58 -29.11
C MET A 42 -7.70 2.95 -28.45
N LEU A 43 -8.46 3.98 -28.84
CA LEU A 43 -8.39 5.31 -28.22
C LEU A 43 -8.82 5.25 -26.75
N VAL A 44 -9.95 4.60 -26.48
CA VAL A 44 -10.51 4.44 -25.13
C VAL A 44 -9.59 3.60 -24.24
N GLU A 45 -9.01 2.52 -24.78
CA GLU A 45 -8.06 1.68 -24.08
C GLU A 45 -6.80 2.46 -23.70
N ARG A 46 -6.23 3.25 -24.63
CA ARG A 46 -5.07 4.10 -24.33
C ARG A 46 -5.36 5.07 -23.19
N GLU A 47 -6.50 5.73 -23.20
CA GLU A 47 -6.90 6.64 -22.12
C GLU A 47 -7.06 5.91 -20.78
N THR A 48 -7.69 4.74 -20.80
CA THR A 48 -7.92 3.92 -19.61
C THR A 48 -6.60 3.50 -18.99
N LEU A 49 -5.68 2.94 -19.79
CA LEU A 49 -4.35 2.51 -19.36
C LEU A 49 -3.54 3.67 -18.75
N GLU A 50 -3.61 4.86 -19.35
CA GLU A 50 -2.92 6.03 -18.81
C GLU A 50 -3.50 6.51 -17.48
N ARG A 51 -4.83 6.52 -17.36
CA ARG A 51 -5.51 6.86 -16.10
C ARG A 51 -5.19 5.85 -15.00
N ASP A 52 -5.19 4.56 -15.32
CA ASP A 52 -4.84 3.48 -14.39
C ASP A 52 -3.40 3.61 -13.93
N SER A 53 -2.47 3.84 -14.86
CA SER A 53 -1.06 4.05 -14.56
C SER A 53 -0.84 5.27 -13.64
N LYS A 54 -1.52 6.39 -13.92
CA LYS A 54 -1.46 7.59 -13.07
C LYS A 54 -2.04 7.34 -11.67
N ARG A 55 -3.17 6.64 -11.59
CA ARG A 55 -3.82 6.26 -10.31
C ARG A 55 -2.92 5.35 -9.48
N LEU A 56 -2.35 4.31 -10.09
CA LEU A 56 -1.42 3.39 -9.44
C LEU A 56 -0.17 4.15 -8.95
N ALA A 57 0.44 4.98 -9.80
CA ALA A 57 1.61 5.76 -9.42
C ALA A 57 1.31 6.70 -8.24
N ALA A 58 0.14 7.34 -8.21
CA ALA A 58 -0.28 8.17 -7.08
C ALA A 58 -0.45 7.35 -5.80
N ARG A 59 -1.06 6.16 -5.86
CA ARG A 59 -1.18 5.26 -4.71
C ARG A 59 0.16 4.77 -4.19
N LEU A 60 1.06 4.35 -5.07
CA LEU A 60 2.39 3.90 -4.68
C LEU A 60 3.20 5.02 -4.00
N ARG A 61 3.10 6.26 -4.52
CA ARG A 61 3.69 7.43 -3.85
C ARG A 61 3.10 7.67 -2.47
N PHE A 62 1.77 7.62 -2.35
CA PHE A 62 1.08 7.79 -1.07
C PHE A 62 1.45 6.68 -0.07
N ALA A 63 1.55 5.44 -0.55
CA ALA A 63 1.87 4.28 0.28
C ALA A 63 3.25 4.38 0.93
N GLY A 64 4.20 5.07 0.29
CA GLY A 64 5.52 5.29 0.87
C GLY A 64 6.28 4.00 1.15
N LEU A 65 6.05 2.95 0.34
CA LEU A 65 6.70 1.65 0.50
C LEU A 65 8.22 1.83 0.46
N ARG A 66 8.91 1.27 1.45
CA ARG A 66 10.36 1.41 1.58
C ARG A 66 11.15 0.73 0.47
N GLN A 67 10.59 -0.33 -0.10
CA GLN A 67 11.24 -1.13 -1.13
C GLN A 67 10.32 -1.26 -2.34
N GLN A 68 10.89 -1.19 -3.54
CA GLN A 68 10.18 -1.50 -4.78
C GLN A 68 10.12 -3.02 -4.95
N ALA A 69 9.33 -3.66 -4.09
CA ALA A 69 9.15 -5.10 -4.08
C ALA A 69 7.83 -5.45 -4.78
N THR A 70 7.85 -6.50 -5.61
CA THR A 70 6.66 -7.05 -6.24
C THR A 70 6.53 -8.54 -5.89
N PRO A 71 5.32 -9.09 -5.75
CA PRO A 71 5.16 -10.51 -5.47
C PRO A 71 5.76 -11.43 -6.54
N GLU A 72 5.86 -10.96 -7.78
CA GLU A 72 6.43 -11.70 -8.90
C GLU A 72 7.94 -11.96 -8.73
N ASP A 73 8.64 -11.08 -8.00
CA ASP A 73 10.09 -11.15 -7.77
C ASP A 73 10.48 -11.99 -6.54
N VAL A 74 9.52 -12.68 -5.92
CA VAL A 74 9.76 -13.45 -4.69
C VAL A 74 10.66 -14.66 -4.99
N ASP A 75 11.84 -14.68 -4.39
CA ASP A 75 12.65 -15.89 -4.36
C ASP A 75 12.08 -16.89 -3.33
N HIS A 76 11.48 -17.97 -3.86
CA HIS A 76 10.98 -19.11 -3.08
C HIS A 76 12.04 -20.19 -2.82
N ARG A 77 13.23 -20.09 -3.43
CA ARG A 77 14.35 -21.02 -3.23
C ARG A 77 15.17 -20.65 -1.99
N ALA A 78 15.09 -19.40 -1.54
CA ALA A 78 15.72 -18.94 -0.32
C ALA A 78 15.25 -19.78 0.90
N ALA A 79 16.20 -20.27 1.70
CA ALA A 79 15.96 -21.08 2.89
C ALA A 79 15.42 -20.26 4.08
N ARG A 80 14.27 -19.61 3.88
CA ARG A 80 13.60 -18.75 4.87
C ARG A 80 12.26 -19.30 5.36
N GLY A 81 11.93 -20.56 5.03
CA GLY A 81 10.70 -21.21 5.46
C GLY A 81 9.41 -20.60 4.92
N LEU A 82 9.49 -19.88 3.78
CA LEU A 82 8.32 -19.24 3.17
C LEU A 82 7.49 -20.29 2.43
N ASP A 83 6.32 -20.63 2.96
CA ASP A 83 5.33 -21.44 2.25
C ASP A 83 4.83 -20.70 1.01
N ARG A 84 5.12 -21.26 -0.17
CA ARG A 84 4.72 -20.71 -1.47
C ARG A 84 3.21 -20.65 -1.63
N ALA A 85 2.49 -21.68 -1.19
CA ALA A 85 1.04 -21.75 -1.34
C ALA A 85 0.35 -20.70 -0.44
N LEU A 86 0.85 -20.54 0.79
CA LEU A 86 0.40 -19.47 1.68
C LEU A 86 0.69 -18.10 1.07
N PHE A 87 1.91 -17.85 0.59
CA PHE A 87 2.26 -16.55 0.02
C PHE A 87 1.39 -16.20 -1.20
N GLN A 88 1.16 -17.16 -2.10
CA GLN A 88 0.25 -16.98 -3.24
C GLN A 88 -1.18 -16.65 -2.78
N ARG A 89 -1.70 -17.34 -1.77
CA ARG A 89 -3.00 -16.98 -1.17
C ARG A 89 -3.00 -15.56 -0.61
N LEU A 90 -1.93 -15.13 0.08
CA LEU A 90 -1.83 -13.76 0.60
C LEU A 90 -1.82 -12.71 -0.52
N THR A 91 -1.26 -13.02 -1.69
CA THR A 91 -1.25 -12.10 -2.84
C THR A 91 -2.63 -11.89 -3.48
N THR A 92 -3.61 -12.74 -3.19
CA THR A 92 -5.01 -12.52 -3.65
C THR A 92 -5.67 -11.33 -2.95
N GLY A 93 -5.19 -10.97 -1.74
CA GLY A 93 -5.74 -9.87 -0.96
C GLY A 93 -7.07 -10.17 -0.26
N GLU A 94 -7.62 -11.38 -0.32
CA GLU A 94 -8.88 -11.75 0.37
C GLU A 94 -8.83 -11.48 1.88
N TRP A 95 -7.68 -11.68 2.50
CA TRP A 95 -7.47 -11.42 3.93
C TRP A 95 -7.64 -9.93 4.29
N ILE A 96 -7.37 -9.02 3.33
CA ILE A 96 -7.58 -7.57 3.50
C ILE A 96 -9.08 -7.24 3.52
N GLU A 97 -9.87 -7.93 2.68
CA GLU A 97 -11.33 -7.77 2.66
C GLU A 97 -11.99 -8.32 3.92
N ARG A 98 -11.41 -9.38 4.49
CA ARG A 98 -11.84 -9.98 5.76
C ARG A 98 -11.29 -9.24 6.99
N HIS A 99 -10.62 -8.11 6.81
CA HIS A 99 -10.02 -7.31 7.88
C HIS A 99 -9.07 -8.10 8.79
N GLN A 100 -8.38 -9.09 8.22
CA GLN A 100 -7.41 -9.90 8.96
C GLN A 100 -6.05 -9.19 9.00
N ASP A 101 -5.35 -9.34 10.11
CA ASP A 101 -3.98 -8.84 10.25
C ASP A 101 -2.97 -9.93 9.89
N LEU A 102 -1.79 -9.52 9.44
CA LEU A 102 -0.67 -10.43 9.20
C LEU A 102 0.51 -10.09 10.09
N LEU A 103 1.06 -11.11 10.70
CA LEU A 103 2.29 -11.02 11.46
C LEU A 103 3.42 -11.69 10.69
N VAL A 104 4.45 -10.90 10.34
CA VAL A 104 5.64 -11.37 9.63
C VAL A 104 6.83 -11.31 10.59
N THR A 105 7.17 -12.46 11.17
CA THR A 105 8.26 -12.59 12.16
C THR A 105 9.44 -13.37 11.62
N GLY A 106 10.61 -13.13 12.18
CA GLY A 106 11.83 -13.90 11.88
C GLY A 106 13.10 -13.07 12.05
N PRO A 107 14.29 -13.68 11.94
CA PRO A 107 15.57 -13.00 12.10
C PRO A 107 15.75 -11.79 11.18
N THR A 108 16.67 -10.90 11.52
CA THR A 108 17.07 -9.79 10.63
C THR A 108 17.60 -10.35 9.31
N GLY A 109 17.31 -9.66 8.20
CA GLY A 109 17.81 -10.06 6.88
C GLY A 109 17.01 -11.14 6.13
N THR A 110 15.95 -11.71 6.72
CA THR A 110 15.12 -12.75 6.04
C THR A 110 14.11 -12.20 5.02
N GLY A 111 14.10 -10.88 4.80
CA GLY A 111 13.22 -10.23 3.82
C GLY A 111 11.82 -9.90 4.31
N LYS A 112 11.58 -9.80 5.63
CA LYS A 112 10.26 -9.43 6.20
C LYS A 112 9.70 -8.13 5.62
N THR A 113 10.51 -7.06 5.65
CA THR A 113 10.16 -5.76 5.06
C THR A 113 9.93 -5.84 3.56
N TRP A 114 10.70 -6.67 2.86
CA TRP A 114 10.54 -6.87 1.43
C TRP A 114 9.20 -7.54 1.12
N LEU A 115 8.85 -8.61 1.85
CA LEU A 115 7.58 -9.34 1.69
C LEU A 115 6.37 -8.45 2.02
N SER A 116 6.45 -7.66 3.09
CA SER A 116 5.37 -6.71 3.42
C SER A 116 5.23 -5.62 2.35
N CYS A 117 6.34 -5.10 1.81
CA CYS A 117 6.32 -4.17 0.68
C CYS A 117 5.72 -4.82 -0.58
N ALA A 118 6.03 -6.08 -0.88
CA ALA A 118 5.48 -6.80 -2.03
C ALA A 118 3.95 -6.96 -1.92
N LEU A 119 3.46 -7.36 -0.74
CA LEU A 119 2.02 -7.44 -0.47
C LEU A 119 1.35 -6.05 -0.54
N GLY A 120 2.01 -5.01 0.00
CA GLY A 120 1.55 -3.63 -0.11
C GLY A 120 1.48 -3.13 -1.55
N HIS A 121 2.48 -3.45 -2.37
CA HIS A 121 2.51 -3.11 -3.79
C HIS A 121 1.36 -3.81 -4.53
N ARG A 122 1.12 -5.08 -4.23
CA ARG A 122 -0.02 -5.82 -4.78
C ARG A 122 -1.35 -5.20 -4.40
N ALA A 123 -1.54 -4.86 -3.13
CA ALA A 123 -2.75 -4.18 -2.66
C ALA A 123 -2.97 -2.82 -3.38
N CYS A 124 -1.92 -2.05 -3.66
CA CYS A 124 -2.01 -0.85 -4.49
C CYS A 124 -2.47 -1.13 -5.92
N ARG A 125 -1.98 -2.22 -6.54
CA ARG A 125 -2.42 -2.69 -7.87
C ARG A 125 -3.89 -3.11 -7.85
N ASP A 126 -4.33 -3.73 -6.77
CA ASP A 126 -5.74 -4.10 -6.52
C ASP A 126 -6.59 -2.90 -6.03
N ASN A 127 -6.14 -1.67 -6.33
CA ASN A 127 -6.90 -0.43 -6.11
C ASN A 127 -7.15 -0.07 -4.62
N ARG A 128 -6.38 -0.66 -3.69
CA ARG A 128 -6.53 -0.41 -2.24
C ARG A 128 -5.65 0.73 -1.74
N SER A 129 -6.10 1.44 -0.70
CA SER A 129 -5.27 2.41 0.01
C SER A 129 -4.29 1.70 0.96
N VAL A 130 -3.02 2.02 0.81
CA VAL A 130 -1.92 1.42 1.60
C VAL A 130 -1.11 2.55 2.23
N LEU A 131 -0.56 2.32 3.42
CA LEU A 131 0.44 3.19 4.02
C LEU A 131 1.49 2.36 4.76
N TYR A 132 2.75 2.67 4.53
CA TYR A 132 3.88 2.04 5.21
C TYR A 132 4.46 3.00 6.25
N GLN A 133 4.74 2.48 7.43
CA GLN A 133 5.35 3.20 8.54
C GLN A 133 6.40 2.32 9.22
N ARG A 134 7.59 2.88 9.46
CA ARG A 134 8.53 2.30 10.42
C ARG A 134 8.11 2.73 11.81
N VAL A 135 7.86 1.76 12.69
CA VAL A 135 7.31 2.01 14.03
C VAL A 135 8.12 3.04 14.82
N PRO A 136 9.48 2.98 14.89
CA PRO A 136 10.25 3.99 15.63
C PRO A 136 10.01 5.43 15.15
N ARG A 137 9.98 5.65 13.82
CA ARG A 137 9.74 6.97 13.22
C ARG A 137 8.30 7.43 13.40
N LEU A 138 7.34 6.50 13.33
CA LEU A 138 5.94 6.79 13.58
C LEU A 138 5.73 7.31 15.01
N LEU A 139 6.34 6.65 16.00
CA LEU A 139 6.24 7.04 17.40
C LEU A 139 6.84 8.43 17.66
N GLU A 140 8.01 8.73 17.09
CA GLU A 140 8.60 10.08 17.14
C GLU A 140 7.65 11.14 16.55
N ALA A 141 7.08 10.85 15.38
CA ALA A 141 6.16 11.75 14.70
C ALA A 141 4.85 11.97 15.47
N LEU A 142 4.32 10.93 16.13
CA LEU A 142 3.13 11.03 16.99
C LEU A 142 3.41 11.90 18.22
N GLY A 143 4.58 11.74 18.86
CA GLY A 143 5.02 12.58 19.97
C GLY A 143 5.09 14.07 19.58
N LEU A 144 5.70 14.38 18.44
CA LEU A 144 5.71 15.76 17.92
C LEU A 144 4.31 16.27 17.54
N ALA A 145 3.49 15.43 16.95
CA ALA A 145 2.14 15.81 16.51
C ALA A 145 1.21 16.19 17.67
N ARG A 146 1.50 15.75 18.90
CA ARG A 146 0.78 16.21 20.10
C ARG A 146 1.04 17.68 20.41
N GLY A 147 2.31 18.10 20.38
CA GLY A 147 2.72 19.48 20.66
C GLY A 147 2.07 20.49 19.70
N ASP A 148 1.87 20.07 18.45
CA ASP A 148 1.33 20.94 17.39
C ASP A 148 -0.16 20.69 17.06
N GLY A 149 -0.87 19.87 17.86
CA GLY A 149 -2.31 19.60 17.66
C GLY A 149 -2.67 18.78 16.41
N ARG A 150 -1.71 18.09 15.79
CA ARG A 150 -1.90 17.24 14.59
C ARG A 150 -2.17 15.76 14.91
N TYR A 151 -2.01 15.35 16.17
CA TYR A 151 -2.09 13.96 16.62
C TYR A 151 -3.34 13.22 16.13
N ALA A 152 -4.54 13.74 16.46
CA ALA A 152 -5.80 13.09 16.07
C ALA A 152 -5.97 12.96 14.55
N ARG A 153 -5.49 13.94 13.77
CA ARG A 153 -5.52 13.88 12.31
C ARG A 153 -4.60 12.78 11.78
N MET A 154 -3.43 12.62 12.39
CA MET A 154 -2.45 11.61 12.00
C MET A 154 -2.97 10.19 12.30
N LEU A 155 -3.48 9.94 13.51
CA LEU A 155 -4.13 8.68 13.84
C LEU A 155 -5.27 8.34 12.89
N LYS A 156 -6.16 9.32 12.63
CA LYS A 156 -7.27 9.14 11.68
C LYS A 156 -6.80 8.77 10.28
N SER A 157 -5.68 9.36 9.81
CA SER A 157 -5.09 9.01 8.52
C SER A 157 -4.56 7.57 8.50
N LEU A 158 -3.91 7.14 9.58
CA LEU A 158 -3.38 5.78 9.73
C LEU A 158 -4.51 4.75 9.85
N ALA A 159 -5.59 5.07 10.57
CA ALA A 159 -6.73 4.18 10.75
C ALA A 159 -7.55 3.97 9.47
N ARG A 160 -7.61 4.97 8.58
CA ARG A 160 -8.47 4.94 7.38
C ARG A 160 -7.92 4.16 6.18
N VAL A 161 -6.63 3.88 6.13
CA VAL A 161 -6.08 3.10 5.02
C VAL A 161 -6.51 1.64 5.12
N GLN A 162 -6.84 1.01 3.99
CA GLN A 162 -7.29 -0.38 3.95
C GLN A 162 -6.19 -1.34 4.39
N LEU A 163 -4.92 -1.00 4.10
CA LEU A 163 -3.76 -1.73 4.56
C LEU A 163 -2.73 -0.79 5.20
N LEU A 164 -2.43 -1.00 6.48
CA LEU A 164 -1.34 -0.33 7.19
C LEU A 164 -0.19 -1.33 7.36
N ILE A 165 1.04 -0.93 7.02
CA ILE A 165 2.23 -1.73 7.26
C ILE A 165 3.05 -1.08 8.37
N LEU A 166 3.16 -1.75 9.50
CA LEU A 166 3.97 -1.38 10.65
C LEU A 166 5.26 -2.22 10.63
N ASP A 167 6.32 -1.64 10.11
CA ASP A 167 7.63 -2.29 9.98
C ASP A 167 8.50 -1.98 11.19
N ASP A 168 9.38 -2.92 11.56
CA ASP A 168 10.30 -2.79 12.69
C ASP A 168 9.58 -2.67 14.05
N TRP A 169 8.54 -3.47 14.26
CA TRP A 169 7.78 -3.51 15.51
C TRP A 169 8.62 -4.02 16.68
N ALA A 170 8.52 -3.31 17.80
CA ALA A 170 9.10 -3.65 19.10
C ALA A 170 10.63 -3.87 19.12
N ILE A 171 11.39 -3.28 18.18
CA ILE A 171 12.87 -3.35 18.21
C ILE A 171 13.43 -2.76 19.51
N THR A 172 12.79 -1.72 20.04
CA THR A 172 13.11 -1.12 21.34
C THR A 172 11.89 -1.19 22.27
N PRO A 173 12.10 -1.28 23.59
CA PRO A 173 11.00 -1.20 24.55
C PRO A 173 10.20 0.10 24.37
N LEU A 174 8.88 -0.02 24.42
CA LEU A 174 7.96 1.11 24.29
C LEU A 174 7.79 1.80 25.65
N ASN A 175 7.76 3.13 25.64
CA ASN A 175 7.31 3.87 26.81
C ASN A 175 5.77 3.84 26.93
N ALA A 176 5.24 4.28 28.08
CA ALA A 176 3.81 4.21 28.35
C ALA A 176 2.94 5.02 27.37
N GLU A 177 3.47 6.12 26.83
CA GLU A 177 2.77 6.93 25.82
C GLU A 177 2.75 6.20 24.48
N GLN A 178 3.92 5.81 23.95
CA GLN A 178 4.04 5.08 22.69
C GLN A 178 3.18 3.81 22.66
N ARG A 179 3.09 3.09 23.78
CA ARG A 179 2.19 1.94 23.91
C ARG A 179 0.72 2.33 23.78
N ARG A 180 0.27 3.42 24.41
CA ARG A 180 -1.11 3.90 24.28
C ARG A 180 -1.42 4.26 22.83
N ASP A 181 -0.48 4.91 22.14
CA ASP A 181 -0.65 5.34 20.75
C ASP A 181 -0.86 4.17 19.81
N LEU A 182 -0.04 3.13 19.99
CA LEU A 182 -0.15 1.92 19.19
C LEU A 182 -1.41 1.13 19.53
N MET A 183 -1.81 1.06 20.81
CA MET A 183 -3.07 0.42 21.18
C MET A 183 -4.28 1.16 20.59
N GLU A 184 -4.34 2.50 20.73
CA GLU A 184 -5.39 3.33 20.14
C GLU A 184 -5.48 3.12 18.61
N LEU A 185 -4.34 3.09 17.93
CA LEU A 185 -4.29 2.84 16.49
C LEU A 185 -4.74 1.43 16.10
N ILE A 186 -4.36 0.40 16.86
CA ILE A 186 -4.77 -0.98 16.58
C ILE A 186 -6.26 -1.17 16.87
N ASP A 187 -6.77 -0.62 17.97
CA ASP A 187 -8.18 -0.65 18.34
C ASP A 187 -9.06 0.04 17.29
N ASP A 188 -8.63 1.20 16.77
CA ASP A 188 -9.34 1.93 15.70
C ASP A 188 -9.45 1.13 14.39
N ARG A 189 -8.53 0.20 14.17
CA ARG A 189 -8.41 -0.61 12.95
C ARG A 189 -9.01 -2.01 13.09
N HIS A 190 -9.13 -2.53 14.30
CA HIS A 190 -9.65 -3.86 14.57
C HIS A 190 -11.03 -4.06 13.92
N ASP A 191 -11.21 -5.17 13.21
CA ASP A 191 -12.40 -5.53 12.41
C ASP A 191 -12.84 -4.50 11.35
N ARG A 192 -11.98 -3.53 11.01
CA ARG A 192 -12.30 -2.44 10.06
C ARG A 192 -11.30 -2.31 8.91
N ALA A 193 -10.03 -2.58 9.18
CA ALA A 193 -8.96 -2.48 8.20
C ALA A 193 -7.79 -3.39 8.62
N SER A 194 -6.99 -3.82 7.64
CA SER A 194 -5.95 -4.81 7.89
C SER A 194 -4.58 -4.20 8.15
N THR A 195 -3.79 -4.84 9.00
CA THR A 195 -2.46 -4.38 9.40
C THR A 195 -1.45 -5.49 9.17
N ILE A 196 -0.35 -5.18 8.48
CA ILE A 196 0.84 -6.04 8.48
C ILE A 196 1.79 -5.52 9.54
N VAL A 197 2.18 -6.38 10.47
CA VAL A 197 3.23 -6.08 11.43
C VAL A 197 4.46 -6.90 11.10
N THR A 198 5.62 -6.27 10.97
CA THR A 198 6.89 -6.99 10.86
C THR A 198 7.67 -6.86 12.17
N SER A 199 8.23 -7.96 12.66
CA SER A 199 9.09 -7.93 13.84
C SER A 199 10.22 -8.93 13.75
N GLN A 200 11.34 -8.57 14.37
CA GLN A 200 12.44 -9.50 14.62
C GLN A 200 12.38 -10.10 16.03
N VAL A 201 11.51 -9.57 16.90
CA VAL A 201 11.30 -10.05 18.26
C VAL A 201 10.30 -11.20 18.21
N PRO A 202 10.61 -12.39 18.75
CA PRO A 202 9.64 -13.48 18.86
C PRO A 202 8.41 -13.04 19.65
N VAL A 203 7.23 -13.48 19.24
CA VAL A 203 5.93 -13.06 19.81
C VAL A 203 5.88 -13.24 21.34
N GLU A 204 6.50 -14.30 21.84
CA GLU A 204 6.60 -14.62 23.27
C GLU A 204 7.23 -13.48 24.09
N HIS A 205 8.15 -12.71 23.49
CA HIS A 205 8.83 -11.60 24.15
C HIS A 205 8.13 -10.24 23.94
N TRP A 206 7.01 -10.20 23.19
CA TRP A 206 6.33 -8.92 22.91
C TRP A 206 5.80 -8.26 24.17
N HIS A 207 5.32 -9.04 25.15
CA HIS A 207 4.84 -8.50 26.42
C HIS A 207 5.92 -7.76 27.21
N GLU A 208 7.19 -8.18 27.10
CA GLU A 208 8.32 -7.53 27.74
C GLU A 208 8.68 -6.21 27.04
N HIS A 209 8.66 -6.22 25.70
CA HIS A 209 9.01 -5.05 24.90
C HIS A 209 7.90 -3.99 24.83
N ILE A 210 6.64 -4.40 24.83
CA ILE A 210 5.49 -3.49 24.88
C ILE A 210 5.26 -3.01 26.33
N GLY A 211 5.67 -3.83 27.30
CA GLY A 211 5.40 -3.63 28.72
C GLY A 211 3.97 -4.03 29.08
N LYS A 212 3.77 -4.65 30.26
CA LYS A 212 2.44 -4.99 30.76
C LYS A 212 1.56 -3.74 30.84
N PRO A 213 0.27 -3.80 30.43
CA PRO A 213 -0.68 -2.83 30.93
C PRO A 213 -0.59 -2.88 32.45
N ASN A 214 -0.61 -1.73 33.12
CA ASN A 214 -0.89 -1.74 34.55
C ASN A 214 -2.29 -2.33 34.67
N THR A 215 -2.40 -3.62 34.94
CA THR A 215 -3.61 -4.20 35.50
C THR A 215 -3.71 -3.58 36.89
N SER A 216 -4.25 -2.37 36.97
CA SER A 216 -4.93 -1.91 38.15
C SER A 216 -5.96 -3.00 38.42
N SER A 217 -5.69 -3.79 39.45
CA SER A 217 -6.68 -4.61 40.12
C SER A 217 -7.99 -3.82 40.21
N CYS A 218 -9.00 -4.22 39.44
CA CYS A 218 -10.37 -3.88 39.81
C CYS A 218 -10.71 -4.71 41.06
N PRO A 219 -11.15 -4.09 42.16
CA PRO A 219 -11.71 -4.81 43.30
C PRO A 219 -13.00 -5.54 42.93
#